data_AF-B8LT37-F1
#
_entry.id   AF-B8LT37-F1
#
_cell.length_a   1.000
_cell.length_b   1.000
_cell.length_c   1.000
_cell.angle_alpha   90.00
_cell.angle_beta   90.00
_cell.angle_gamma   90.00
#
_symmetry.space_group_name_H-M   'P 1'
#
loop_
_entity.id
_entity.type
_entity.pdbx_description
1 polymer ?
#
loop_
_entity_poly.entity_id
_entity_poly.type
_entity_poly.pdbx_seq_one_letter_code
_entity_poly.pdbx_strand_id
1 'polypeptide(L)'
;MSFRQAYLQHLQGDGFPTIIENQSRNIQTRLRWKLHEYQAALHVSFNATDHLACALGGSTAALSYNHNNVVIMIWNEARYPATVDVIASSLQILSESARVMYSDTTGVVQKINSTNPAAVAAFSNWALISINIQPTEQGSRLIFNTIVMILMLLQQFFFLATMNGVASHSQLVSRVLPKQNYCYAARHLSSFITSAALYASPARSGLFREAGL
;
A
#
# COMPACT_ATOMS: atom_id res chain seq x y z
N MET A 1 -9.86 16.27 -20.07
CA MET A 1 -10.83 15.15 -20.11
C MET A 1 -10.18 13.77 -20.28
N SER A 2 -8.86 13.64 -20.46
CA SER A 2 -8.21 12.34 -20.76
C SER A 2 -8.15 11.35 -19.59
N PHE A 3 -7.90 11.79 -18.35
CA PHE A 3 -7.73 10.84 -17.23
C PHE A 3 -8.98 10.03 -16.89
N ARG A 4 -10.15 10.68 -16.85
CA ARG A 4 -11.43 10.00 -16.55
C ARG A 4 -11.81 9.00 -17.64
N GLN A 5 -11.63 9.39 -18.90
CA GLN A 5 -11.91 8.50 -20.03
C GLN A 5 -10.95 7.29 -20.03
N ALA A 6 -9.68 7.48 -19.65
CA ALA A 6 -8.66 6.43 -19.67
C ALA A 6 -8.98 5.38 -18.61
N TYR A 7 -9.42 5.85 -17.44
CA TYR A 7 -9.92 4.99 -16.39
C TYR A 7 -11.12 4.15 -16.86
N LEU A 8 -12.17 4.79 -17.36
CA LEU A 8 -13.41 4.10 -17.74
C LEU A 8 -13.26 3.15 -18.92
N GLN A 9 -12.39 3.45 -19.87
CA GLN A 9 -12.25 2.67 -21.11
C GLN A 9 -11.24 1.53 -21.01
N HIS A 10 -10.19 1.69 -20.20
CA HIS A 10 -9.05 0.76 -20.24
C HIS A 10 -8.65 0.17 -18.88
N LEU A 11 -9.07 0.77 -17.77
CA LEU A 11 -8.52 0.44 -16.45
C LEU A 11 -9.57 0.09 -15.40
N GLN A 12 -10.86 0.30 -15.68
CA GLN A 12 -11.91 -0.05 -14.74
C GLN A 12 -12.05 -1.57 -14.62
N GLY A 13 -11.80 -2.11 -13.42
CA GLY A 13 -11.96 -3.54 -13.12
C GLY A 13 -11.51 -3.88 -11.70
N ASP A 14 -11.68 -5.15 -11.30
CA ASP A 14 -11.44 -5.64 -9.93
C ASP A 14 -9.97 -5.53 -9.48
N GLY A 15 -9.04 -5.39 -10.43
CA GLY A 15 -7.60 -5.24 -10.17
C GLY A 15 -7.11 -3.80 -10.06
N PHE A 16 -7.99 -2.79 -10.21
CA PHE A 16 -7.59 -1.38 -10.27
C PHE A 16 -8.29 -0.54 -9.18
N PRO A 17 -7.58 0.37 -8.50
CA PRO A 17 -8.17 1.19 -7.45
C PRO A 17 -9.32 2.06 -7.95
N THR A 18 -10.34 2.24 -7.12
CA THR A 18 -11.47 3.11 -7.43
C THR A 18 -11.03 4.58 -7.43
N ILE A 19 -11.34 5.29 -8.51
CA ILE A 19 -11.00 6.71 -8.66
C ILE A 19 -12.21 7.57 -8.33
N ILE A 20 -12.02 8.55 -7.44
CA ILE A 20 -13.02 9.56 -7.11
C ILE A 20 -12.48 10.92 -7.56
N GLU A 21 -13.14 11.51 -8.55
CA GLU A 21 -12.77 12.82 -9.07
C GLU A 21 -13.31 13.93 -8.16
N ASN A 22 -12.46 14.91 -7.83
CA ASN A 22 -12.85 16.04 -7.00
C ASN A 22 -12.37 17.34 -7.63
N GLN A 23 -13.31 18.19 -8.05
CA GLN A 23 -13.05 19.51 -8.62
C GLN A 23 -12.88 20.55 -7.51
N SER A 24 -11.79 20.46 -6.75
CA SER A 24 -11.48 21.46 -5.72
C SER A 24 -10.35 22.36 -6.22
N ARG A 25 -10.53 23.68 -6.18
CA ARG A 25 -9.49 24.65 -6.62
C ARG A 25 -8.36 24.82 -5.59
N ASN A 26 -8.55 24.34 -4.37
CA ASN A 26 -7.62 24.50 -3.24
C ASN A 26 -7.13 23.13 -2.73
N ILE A 27 -6.32 22.47 -3.56
CA ILE A 27 -5.92 21.06 -3.39
C ILE A 27 -4.78 20.90 -2.39
N GLN A 28 -3.78 21.79 -2.42
CA GLN A 28 -2.55 21.65 -1.62
C GLN A 28 -2.80 21.61 -0.10
N THR A 29 -3.64 22.49 0.42
CA THR A 29 -3.95 22.54 1.86
C THR A 29 -4.96 21.47 2.27
N ARG A 30 -5.79 20.97 1.34
CA ARG A 30 -6.83 19.97 1.63
C ARG A 30 -6.35 18.52 1.53
N LEU A 31 -5.34 18.25 0.72
CA LEU A 31 -4.80 16.92 0.51
C LEU A 31 -4.28 16.28 1.80
N ARG A 32 -3.53 17.03 2.61
CA ARG A 32 -2.85 16.46 3.79
C ARG A 32 -3.80 15.77 4.76
N TRP A 33 -4.97 16.37 5.03
CA TRP A 33 -5.98 15.77 5.91
C TRP A 33 -6.85 14.74 5.19
N LYS A 34 -7.08 14.89 3.89
CA LYS A 34 -7.92 13.96 3.13
C LYS A 34 -7.19 12.65 2.79
N LEU A 35 -5.85 12.63 2.77
CA LEU A 35 -5.02 11.41 2.65
C LEU A 35 -5.17 10.44 3.84
N HIS A 36 -5.96 10.79 4.86
CA HIS A 36 -6.38 9.84 5.90
C HIS A 36 -7.52 8.93 5.40
N GLU A 37 -8.34 9.39 4.46
CA GLU A 37 -9.48 8.65 3.91
C GLU A 37 -9.15 7.97 2.57
N TYR A 38 -8.19 8.54 1.83
CA TYR A 38 -7.76 8.04 0.52
C TYR A 38 -6.31 7.56 0.56
N GLN A 39 -6.01 6.48 -0.16
CA GLN A 39 -4.67 5.86 -0.15
C GLN A 39 -3.63 6.68 -0.93
N ALA A 40 -4.06 7.35 -2.00
CA ALA A 40 -3.25 8.27 -2.79
C ALA A 40 -4.15 9.30 -3.47
N ALA A 41 -3.54 10.38 -3.95
CA ALA A 41 -4.20 11.43 -4.70
C ALA A 41 -3.38 11.81 -5.93
N LEU A 42 -4.06 11.93 -7.07
CA LEU A 42 -3.51 12.46 -8.30
C LEU A 42 -4.06 13.87 -8.52
N HIS A 43 -3.20 14.82 -8.84
CA HIS A 43 -3.64 16.15 -9.23
C HIS A 43 -2.80 16.71 -10.37
N VAL A 44 -3.43 17.55 -11.18
CA VAL A 44 -2.79 18.33 -12.23
C VAL A 44 -2.37 19.66 -11.63
N SER A 45 -1.16 20.13 -11.93
CA SER A 45 -0.66 21.39 -11.38
C SER A 45 -1.47 22.59 -11.89
N PHE A 46 -1.44 23.68 -11.12
CA PHE A 46 -2.11 24.92 -11.53
C PHE A 46 -1.46 25.48 -12.81
N ASN A 47 -2.28 25.93 -13.75
CA ASN A 47 -1.87 26.42 -15.08
C ASN A 47 -1.13 25.39 -15.96
N ALA A 48 -1.07 24.09 -15.61
CA ALA A 48 -0.41 23.09 -16.44
C ALA A 48 -0.94 23.07 -17.88
N THR A 49 -2.25 23.22 -18.02
CA THR A 49 -2.93 23.24 -19.33
C THR A 49 -2.55 24.46 -20.15
N ASP A 50 -2.45 25.65 -19.53
CA ASP A 50 -2.07 26.88 -20.21
C ASP A 50 -0.58 26.86 -20.61
N HIS A 51 0.28 26.34 -19.73
CA HIS A 51 1.69 26.14 -20.03
C HIS A 51 1.91 25.15 -21.17
N LEU A 52 1.15 24.05 -21.19
CA LEU A 52 1.18 23.09 -22.29
C LEU A 52 0.67 23.74 -23.59
N ALA A 53 -0.45 24.45 -23.55
CA ALA A 53 -1.00 25.14 -24.73
C ALA A 53 0.00 26.14 -25.34
N CYS A 54 0.69 26.93 -24.51
CA CYS A 54 1.75 27.84 -24.94
C CYS A 54 2.95 27.10 -25.53
N ALA A 55 3.36 25.96 -24.93
CA ALA A 55 4.48 25.16 -25.42
C ALA A 55 4.17 24.50 -26.78
N LEU A 56 2.92 24.06 -27.01
CA LEU A 56 2.48 23.48 -28.28
C LEU A 56 2.52 24.48 -29.45
N GLY A 57 2.43 25.78 -29.16
CA GLY A 57 2.57 26.86 -30.14
C GLY A 57 4.00 27.03 -30.71
N GLY A 58 5.01 26.38 -30.12
CA GLY A 58 6.37 26.34 -30.66
C GLY A 58 7.17 27.64 -30.55
N SER A 59 6.89 28.47 -29.54
CA SER A 59 7.68 29.68 -29.21
C SER A 59 8.75 29.38 -28.15
N THR A 60 9.37 30.41 -27.58
CA THR A 60 10.32 30.31 -26.45
C THR A 60 9.74 29.54 -25.25
N ALA A 61 8.41 29.54 -25.09
CA ALA A 61 7.72 28.79 -24.04
C ALA A 61 7.91 27.26 -24.15
N ALA A 62 8.12 26.73 -25.36
CA ALA A 62 8.38 25.31 -25.58
C ALA A 62 9.75 24.88 -25.03
N LEU A 63 10.75 25.76 -25.10
CA LEU A 63 12.10 25.49 -24.59
C LEU A 63 12.16 25.56 -23.06
N SER A 64 11.32 26.39 -22.44
CA SER A 64 11.22 26.52 -20.98
C SER A 64 10.17 25.60 -20.35
N TYR A 65 9.53 24.73 -21.13
CA TYR A 65 8.43 23.89 -20.64
C TYR A 65 8.95 22.81 -19.70
N ASN A 66 8.42 22.80 -18.47
CA ASN A 66 8.79 21.79 -17.48
C ASN A 66 7.83 20.61 -17.52
N HIS A 67 8.27 19.54 -18.17
CA HIS A 67 7.59 18.26 -18.32
C HIS A 67 7.24 17.56 -17.00
N ASN A 68 7.97 17.86 -15.93
CA ASN A 68 7.77 17.21 -14.64
C ASN A 68 6.61 17.86 -13.87
N ASN A 69 6.31 19.13 -14.08
CA ASN A 69 5.32 19.84 -13.28
C ASN A 69 3.89 19.74 -13.86
N VAL A 70 3.51 18.60 -14.43
CA VAL A 70 2.20 18.44 -15.08
C VAL A 70 1.27 17.63 -14.20
N VAL A 71 1.69 16.43 -13.82
CA VAL A 71 0.89 15.49 -13.03
C VAL A 71 1.68 15.13 -11.79
N ILE A 72 1.05 15.34 -10.63
CA ILE A 72 1.67 15.09 -9.33
C ILE A 72 0.80 14.08 -8.58
N MET A 73 1.42 12.97 -8.24
CA MET A 73 0.88 11.96 -7.34
C MET A 73 1.41 12.18 -5.93
N ILE A 74 0.50 12.16 -4.95
CA ILE A 74 0.82 12.29 -3.53
C ILE A 74 0.24 11.09 -2.80
N TRP A 75 1.05 10.45 -1.96
CA TRP A 75 0.66 9.23 -1.25
C TRP A 75 1.39 9.12 0.09
N ASN A 76 0.87 8.27 0.99
CA ASN A 76 1.40 8.05 2.34
C ASN A 76 1.84 6.60 2.54
N GLU A 77 3.16 6.36 2.54
CA GLU A 77 3.73 5.03 2.76
C GLU A 77 3.44 4.49 4.16
N ALA A 78 3.66 5.30 5.19
CA ALA A 78 3.53 4.88 6.57
C ALA A 78 2.15 4.34 6.94
N ARG A 79 1.09 4.85 6.27
CA ARG A 79 -0.29 4.43 6.51
C ARG A 79 -0.70 3.22 5.68
N TYR A 80 -0.22 3.10 4.44
CA TYR A 80 -0.62 2.04 3.50
C TYR A 80 0.56 1.22 2.95
N PRO A 81 1.46 0.68 3.81
CA PRO A 81 2.72 0.08 3.35
C PRO A 81 2.52 -1.20 2.54
N ALA A 82 1.41 -1.91 2.71
CA ALA A 82 1.15 -3.17 2.01
C ALA A 82 0.58 -3.01 0.60
N THR A 83 -0.10 -1.90 0.30
CA THR A 83 -0.80 -1.66 -0.97
C THR A 83 -0.10 -0.63 -1.84
N VAL A 84 1.03 -0.11 -1.38
CA VAL A 84 1.62 1.09 -1.94
C VAL A 84 2.20 0.90 -3.34
N ASP A 85 2.88 -0.23 -3.55
CA ASP A 85 3.45 -0.59 -4.85
C ASP A 85 2.36 -0.77 -5.91
N VAL A 86 1.21 -1.35 -5.50
CA VAL A 86 0.05 -1.54 -6.37
C VAL A 86 -0.56 -0.20 -6.76
N ILE A 87 -0.69 0.74 -5.81
CA ILE A 87 -1.27 2.05 -6.07
C ILE A 87 -0.33 2.90 -6.96
N ALA A 88 0.97 2.91 -6.65
CA ALA A 88 1.95 3.67 -7.41
C ALA A 88 2.03 3.19 -8.87
N SER A 89 2.11 1.86 -9.07
CA SER A 89 2.10 1.26 -10.41
C SER A 89 0.78 1.52 -11.16
N SER A 90 -0.36 1.39 -10.48
CA SER A 90 -1.68 1.68 -11.08
C SER A 90 -1.79 3.14 -11.54
N LEU A 91 -1.35 4.09 -10.71
CA LEU A 91 -1.41 5.51 -11.06
C LEU A 91 -0.41 5.89 -12.16
N GLN A 92 0.73 5.20 -12.25
CA GLN A 92 1.64 5.32 -13.38
C GLN A 92 0.99 4.83 -14.67
N ILE A 93 0.34 3.66 -14.65
CA ILE A 93 -0.41 3.12 -15.80
C ILE A 93 -1.54 4.08 -16.21
N LEU A 94 -2.25 4.67 -15.25
CA LEU A 94 -3.28 5.68 -15.53
C LEU A 94 -2.71 6.92 -16.22
N SER A 95 -1.57 7.43 -15.75
CA SER A 95 -0.92 8.60 -16.33
C SER A 95 -0.45 8.34 -17.77
N GLU A 96 0.07 7.14 -18.02
CA GLU A 96 0.51 6.70 -19.34
C GLU A 96 -0.68 6.48 -20.29
N SER A 97 -1.73 5.79 -19.84
CA SER A 97 -2.96 5.60 -20.63
C SER A 97 -3.64 6.93 -20.96
N ALA A 98 -3.68 7.86 -19.99
CA ALA A 98 -4.19 9.21 -20.21
C ALA A 98 -3.34 10.00 -21.22
N ARG A 99 -2.02 9.75 -21.28
CA ARG A 99 -1.11 10.37 -22.26
C ARG A 99 -1.44 9.91 -23.67
N VAL A 100 -1.51 8.60 -23.88
CA VAL A 100 -1.85 7.99 -25.18
C VAL A 100 -3.21 8.48 -25.66
N MET A 101 -4.20 8.50 -24.77
CA MET A 101 -5.51 8.96 -25.18
C MET A 101 -5.56 10.47 -25.42
N TYR A 102 -4.84 11.27 -24.64
CA TYR A 102 -4.73 12.70 -24.93
C TYR A 102 -4.10 12.94 -26.29
N SER A 103 -3.10 12.12 -26.69
CA SER A 103 -2.52 12.25 -28.02
C SER A 103 -3.49 11.88 -29.15
N ASP A 104 -4.33 10.87 -28.94
CA ASP A 104 -5.22 10.33 -29.98
C ASP A 104 -6.53 11.12 -30.10
N THR A 105 -7.13 11.58 -29.00
CA THR A 105 -8.50 12.11 -28.98
C THR A 105 -8.61 13.61 -29.25
N THR A 106 -7.60 14.39 -28.93
CA THR A 106 -7.76 15.86 -28.87
C THR A 106 -7.46 16.58 -30.18
N GLY A 107 -7.03 15.85 -31.22
CA GLY A 107 -6.56 16.47 -32.47
C GLY A 107 -5.39 17.43 -32.24
N VAL A 108 -4.76 17.41 -31.05
CA VAL A 108 -3.66 18.30 -30.69
C VAL A 108 -2.45 18.03 -31.57
N VAL A 109 -2.27 16.79 -32.05
CA VAL A 109 -1.29 16.45 -33.10
C VAL A 109 -1.43 17.36 -34.33
N GLN A 110 -2.64 17.80 -34.68
CA GLN A 110 -2.88 18.72 -35.81
C GLN A 110 -2.62 20.19 -35.45
N LYS A 111 -2.62 20.55 -34.16
CA LYS A 111 -2.36 21.92 -33.66
C LYS A 111 -0.91 22.15 -33.23
N ILE A 112 -0.10 21.10 -33.13
CA ILE A 112 1.32 21.21 -32.81
C ILE A 112 2.04 21.85 -34.00
N ASN A 113 2.91 22.81 -33.69
CA ASN A 113 3.89 23.27 -34.66
C ASN A 113 4.93 22.15 -34.91
N SER A 114 4.65 21.28 -35.87
CA SER A 114 5.50 20.11 -36.19
C SER A 114 6.89 20.48 -36.70
N THR A 115 7.10 21.74 -37.11
CA THR A 115 8.40 22.27 -37.52
C THR A 115 9.31 22.54 -36.32
N ASN A 116 8.75 22.74 -35.12
CA ASN A 116 9.53 22.96 -33.90
C ASN A 116 9.67 21.66 -33.08
N PRO A 117 10.87 21.07 -32.97
CA PRO A 117 11.09 19.84 -32.20
C PRO A 117 10.77 20.00 -30.71
N ALA A 118 10.89 21.21 -30.15
CA ALA A 118 10.55 21.47 -28.74
C ALA A 118 9.03 21.40 -28.49
N ALA A 119 8.20 21.82 -29.46
CA ALA A 119 6.74 21.71 -29.36
C ALA A 119 6.27 20.25 -29.42
N VAL A 120 6.91 19.45 -30.28
CA VAL A 120 6.66 18.01 -30.38
C VAL A 120 7.08 17.28 -29.10
N ALA A 121 8.24 17.64 -28.53
CA ALA A 121 8.69 17.10 -27.25
C ALA A 121 7.77 17.49 -26.08
N ALA A 122 7.27 18.73 -26.04
CA ALA A 122 6.31 19.21 -25.04
C ALA A 122 5.02 18.38 -25.00
N PHE A 123 4.58 17.90 -26.16
CA PHE A 123 3.38 17.08 -26.29
C PHE A 123 3.57 15.62 -25.85
N SER A 124 4.69 15.01 -26.22
CA SER A 124 4.91 13.57 -26.07
C SER A 124 5.41 13.15 -24.68
N ASN A 125 5.89 14.10 -23.88
CA ASN A 125 6.65 13.79 -22.68
C ASN A 125 6.12 14.57 -21.48
N TRP A 126 5.01 14.19 -20.86
CA TRP A 126 4.79 14.57 -19.46
C TRP A 126 5.30 13.48 -18.54
N ALA A 127 5.89 13.88 -17.40
CA ALA A 127 6.34 12.95 -16.38
C ALA A 127 5.39 13.01 -15.17
N LEU A 128 5.11 11.84 -14.59
CA LEU A 128 4.41 11.73 -13.33
C LEU A 128 5.39 11.94 -12.18
N ILE A 129 5.22 13.01 -11.40
CA ILE A 129 5.98 13.18 -10.15
C ILE A 129 5.30 12.39 -9.05
N SER A 130 6.08 11.56 -8.34
CA SER A 130 5.65 10.85 -7.15
C SER A 130 6.18 11.57 -5.89
N ILE A 131 5.28 11.99 -5.01
CA ILE A 131 5.61 12.61 -3.72
C ILE A 131 5.08 11.73 -2.60
N ASN A 132 5.99 11.10 -1.88
CA ASN A 132 5.68 10.39 -0.66
C ASN A 132 5.72 11.37 0.52
N ILE A 133 4.61 11.51 1.23
CA ILE A 133 4.53 12.44 2.37
C ILE A 133 5.20 11.91 3.63
N GLN A 134 5.39 10.60 3.73
CA GLN A 134 5.97 9.97 4.91
C GLN A 134 6.70 8.68 4.50
N PRO A 135 7.93 8.81 3.97
CA PRO A 135 8.73 7.65 3.60
C PRO A 135 9.09 6.81 4.81
N THR A 136 9.09 5.48 4.64
CA THR A 136 9.46 4.54 5.70
C THR A 136 10.60 3.65 5.28
N GLU A 137 11.65 3.55 6.10
CA GLU A 137 12.77 2.61 5.85
C GLU A 137 12.43 1.16 6.20
N GLN A 138 11.29 0.96 6.88
CA GLN A 138 10.75 -0.35 7.19
C GLN A 138 10.04 -0.87 5.93
N GLY A 139 10.80 -1.51 5.03
CA GLY A 139 10.22 -2.23 3.88
C GLY A 139 9.07 -3.14 4.30
N SER A 140 8.18 -3.51 3.36
CA SER A 140 6.90 -4.19 3.61
C SER A 140 6.88 -5.00 4.91
N ARG A 141 6.27 -4.45 5.97
CA ARG A 141 6.20 -5.08 7.31
C ARG A 141 5.70 -6.52 7.26
N LEU A 142 4.99 -6.86 6.19
CA LEU A 142 4.58 -8.22 5.83
C LEU A 142 5.79 -9.17 5.75
N ILE A 143 6.88 -8.78 5.10
CA ILE A 143 8.08 -9.61 4.92
C ILE A 143 8.70 -9.97 6.28
N PHE A 144 8.93 -8.98 7.14
CA PHE A 144 9.51 -9.24 8.46
C PHE A 144 8.59 -10.05 9.36
N ASN A 145 7.29 -9.77 9.39
CA ASN A 145 6.33 -10.58 10.17
C ASN A 145 6.29 -12.03 9.70
N THR A 146 6.35 -12.27 8.38
CA THR A 146 6.31 -13.63 7.82
C THR A 146 7.60 -14.39 8.09
N ILE A 147 8.76 -13.73 7.92
CA ILE A 147 10.07 -14.33 8.25
C ILE A 147 10.15 -14.67 9.75
N VAL A 148 9.70 -13.78 10.64
CA VAL A 148 9.70 -14.04 12.09
C VAL A 148 8.80 -15.23 12.44
N MET A 149 7.61 -15.34 11.84
CA MET A 149 6.74 -16.52 11.99
C MET A 149 7.42 -17.81 11.50
N ILE A 150 8.06 -17.78 10.33
CA ILE A 150 8.78 -18.93 9.78
C ILE A 150 9.94 -19.34 10.69
N LEU A 151 10.69 -18.38 11.22
CA LEU A 151 11.80 -18.64 12.15
C LEU A 151 11.30 -19.28 13.45
N MET A 152 10.16 -18.83 14.00
CA MET A 152 9.55 -19.43 15.18
C MET A 152 9.07 -20.87 14.92
N LEU A 153 8.47 -21.13 13.74
CA LEU A 153 8.06 -22.48 13.34
C LEU A 153 9.26 -23.42 13.15
N LEU A 154 10.34 -22.96 12.52
CA LEU A 154 11.57 -23.75 12.34
C LEU A 154 12.19 -24.17 13.67
N GLN A 155 12.20 -23.28 14.68
CA GLN A 155 12.67 -23.63 16.03
C GLN A 155 11.83 -24.75 16.67
N GLN A 156 10.50 -24.70 16.50
CA GLN A 156 9.61 -25.76 17.00
C GLN A 156 9.81 -27.10 16.28
N PHE A 157 10.05 -27.07 14.96
CA PHE A 157 10.38 -28.28 14.20
C PHE A 157 11.69 -28.92 14.67
N PHE A 158 12.74 -28.13 14.89
CA PHE A 158 14.00 -28.67 15.41
C PHE A 158 13.83 -29.22 16.83
N PHE A 159 13.09 -28.54 17.70
CA PHE A 159 12.77 -29.05 19.03
C PHE A 159 12.06 -30.40 18.98
N LEU A 160 11.00 -30.53 18.18
CA LEU A 160 10.27 -31.77 17.99
C LEU A 160 11.13 -32.86 17.35
N ALA A 161 11.95 -32.51 16.35
CA ALA A 161 12.85 -33.45 15.69
C ALA A 161 13.89 -34.02 16.67
N THR A 162 14.49 -33.17 17.51
CA THR A 162 15.44 -33.61 18.55
C THR A 162 14.73 -34.45 19.61
N MET A 163 13.57 -34.02 20.12
CA MET A 163 12.79 -34.80 21.08
C MET A 163 12.42 -36.18 20.55
N ASN A 164 11.92 -36.26 19.32
CA ASN A 164 11.56 -37.52 18.67
C ASN A 164 12.78 -38.38 18.34
N GLY A 165 13.90 -37.77 17.94
CA GLY A 165 15.17 -38.46 17.74
C GLY A 165 15.73 -39.06 19.02
N VAL A 166 15.71 -38.31 20.14
CA VAL A 166 16.12 -38.84 21.44
C VAL A 166 15.14 -39.91 21.94
N ALA A 167 13.83 -39.73 21.73
CA ALA A 167 12.81 -40.71 22.10
C ALA A 167 12.84 -42.01 21.28
N SER A 168 13.41 -42.01 20.07
CA SER A 168 13.60 -43.24 19.29
C SER A 168 14.86 -44.01 19.68
N HIS A 169 15.92 -43.30 20.10
CA HIS A 169 17.19 -43.92 20.54
C HIS A 169 17.15 -44.36 22.00
N SER A 170 16.48 -43.57 22.85
CA SER A 170 16.18 -43.96 24.22
C SER A 170 14.86 -44.69 24.20
N GLN A 171 14.83 -45.98 24.51
CA GLN A 171 13.60 -46.74 24.78
C GLN A 171 12.82 -46.20 26.02
N LEU A 172 12.98 -44.92 26.37
CA LEU A 172 12.33 -44.26 27.50
C LEU A 172 10.81 -44.23 27.31
N VAL A 173 10.32 -44.01 26.08
CA VAL A 173 8.87 -44.02 25.81
C VAL A 173 8.27 -45.43 25.92
N SER A 174 9.05 -46.49 25.66
CA SER A 174 8.59 -47.88 25.81
C SER A 174 8.75 -48.43 27.24
N ARG A 175 9.54 -47.76 28.10
CA ARG A 175 9.73 -48.14 29.51
C ARG A 175 8.78 -47.43 30.48
N VAL A 176 8.14 -46.34 30.07
CA VAL A 176 7.11 -45.67 30.87
C VAL A 176 5.75 -46.31 30.54
N LEU A 177 5.14 -46.96 31.53
CA LEU A 177 3.83 -47.62 31.39
C LEU A 177 2.81 -46.65 30.76
N PRO A 178 1.98 -47.09 29.79
CA PRO A 178 1.04 -46.22 29.06
C PRO A 178 0.17 -45.35 29.98
N LYS A 179 -0.24 -45.89 31.13
CA LYS A 179 -1.04 -45.20 32.15
C LYS A 179 -0.36 -43.94 32.71
N GLN A 180 0.97 -43.94 32.83
CA GLN A 180 1.71 -42.79 33.33
C GLN A 180 1.76 -41.68 32.27
N ASN A 181 2.00 -42.01 30.99
CA ASN A 181 1.96 -41.04 29.90
C ASN A 181 0.59 -40.36 29.76
N TYR A 182 -0.52 -41.11 29.89
CA TYR A 182 -1.87 -40.53 29.89
C TYR A 182 -2.11 -39.58 31.07
N CYS A 183 -1.66 -39.94 32.28
CA CYS A 183 -1.77 -39.07 33.46
C CYS A 183 -0.94 -37.79 33.34
N TYR A 184 0.30 -37.87 32.84
CA TYR A 184 1.14 -36.69 32.64
C TYR A 184 0.55 -35.76 31.56
N ALA A 185 0.08 -36.32 30.44
CA ALA A 185 -0.58 -35.53 29.39
C ALA A 185 -1.87 -34.85 29.90
N ALA A 186 -2.71 -35.57 30.65
CA ALA A 186 -3.93 -35.01 31.25
C ALA A 186 -3.65 -33.90 32.28
N ARG A 187 -2.56 -34.03 33.04
CA ARG A 187 -2.15 -33.02 34.03
C ARG A 187 -1.61 -31.75 33.39
N HIS A 188 -0.87 -31.86 32.28
CA HIS A 188 -0.42 -30.71 31.52
C HIS A 188 -1.58 -30.00 30.79
N LEU A 189 -2.53 -30.75 30.22
CA LEU A 189 -3.72 -30.19 29.58
C LEU A 189 -4.64 -29.45 30.57
N SER A 190 -4.91 -30.01 31.75
CA SER A 190 -5.73 -29.35 32.77
C SER A 190 -5.08 -28.08 33.34
N SER A 191 -3.76 -28.09 33.53
CA SER A 191 -2.97 -26.91 33.90
C SER A 191 -3.10 -25.79 32.85
N PHE A 192 -2.96 -26.13 31.57
CA PHE A 192 -3.05 -25.16 30.47
C PHE A 192 -4.46 -24.55 30.35
N ILE A 193 -5.50 -25.37 30.47
CA ILE A 193 -6.91 -24.92 30.45
C ILE A 193 -7.21 -24.01 31.65
N THR A 194 -6.69 -24.33 32.84
CA THR A 194 -6.93 -23.52 34.04
C THR A 194 -6.21 -22.17 33.97
N SER A 195 -4.96 -22.13 33.48
CA SER A 195 -4.23 -20.88 33.24
C SER A 195 -4.87 -20.02 32.14
N ALA A 196 -5.34 -20.63 31.05
CA ALA A 196 -6.06 -19.93 30.00
C ALA A 196 -7.40 -19.37 30.49
N ALA A 197 -8.13 -20.11 31.34
CA ALA A 197 -9.37 -19.65 31.96
C ALA A 197 -9.15 -18.50 32.96
N LEU A 198 -8.05 -18.51 33.72
CA LEU A 198 -7.67 -17.42 34.61
C LEU A 198 -7.27 -16.15 33.84
N TYR A 199 -6.62 -16.29 32.67
CA TYR A 199 -6.28 -15.16 31.81
C TYR A 199 -7.46 -14.62 31.00
N ALA A 200 -8.45 -15.47 30.68
CA ALA A 200 -9.63 -15.09 29.89
C ALA A 200 -10.81 -14.57 30.74
N SER A 201 -10.70 -14.57 32.09
CA SER A 201 -11.72 -14.01 32.97
C SER A 201 -11.61 -12.47 32.99
N PRO A 202 -12.59 -11.72 32.45
CA PRO A 202 -12.57 -10.28 32.56
C PRO A 202 -12.74 -9.92 34.03
N ALA A 203 -11.83 -9.09 34.54
CA ALA A 203 -11.90 -8.49 35.86
C ALA A 203 -13.34 -8.05 36.15
N ARG A 204 -13.98 -8.72 37.11
CA ARG A 204 -15.33 -8.40 37.56
C ARG A 204 -15.25 -7.03 38.23
N SER A 205 -15.65 -6.02 37.49
CA SER A 205 -16.02 -4.70 37.97
C SER A 205 -16.96 -4.84 39.16
N GLY A 206 -16.49 -4.47 40.35
CA GLY A 206 -17.25 -4.67 41.58
C GLY A 206 -16.54 -4.19 42.84
N LEU A 207 -15.87 -3.04 42.78
CA LEU A 207 -15.38 -2.30 43.96
C LEU A 207 -15.60 -0.81 43.75
N PHE A 208 -16.87 -0.43 43.50
CA PHE A 208 -17.37 0.94 43.67
C PHE A 208 -18.81 0.88 44.18
N ARG A 209 -18.96 0.47 45.44
CA ARG A 209 -20.09 0.82 46.29
C ARG A 209 -19.68 0.48 47.73
N GLU A 210 -20.00 1.37 48.67
CA GLU A 210 -19.61 1.40 50.10
C GLU A 210 -18.44 2.35 50.42
N ALA A 211 -18.72 3.66 50.36
CA ALA A 211 -18.26 4.63 51.36
C ALA A 211 -19.19 5.85 51.27
N GLY A 212 -20.25 5.83 52.07
CA GLY A 212 -21.04 7.01 52.36
C GLY A 212 -20.27 7.90 53.34
N LEU A 213 -20.09 9.16 52.94
CA LEU A 213 -20.24 10.40 53.71
C LEU A 213 -19.93 11.58 52.77
#